data_AF-A0A1U7GK23-F1
#
_entry.id   AF-A0A1U7GK23-F1
#
_cell.length_a   1.000
_cell.length_b   1.000
_cell.length_c   1.000
_cell.angle_alpha   90.00
_cell.angle_beta   90.00
_cell.angle_gamma   90.00
#
_symmetry.space_group_name_H-M   'P 1'
#
loop_
_entity.id
_entity.type
_entity.pdbx_description
1 polymer ?
#
loop_
_entity_poly.entity_id
_entity_poly.type
_entity_poly.pdbx_seq_one_letter_code
_entity_poly.pdbx_strand_id
1 'polypeptide(L)'
;MTLAAPRLAALAPVLALALALAPGCGGDPNPPNSPELYNNTVLSELGDMISTYNLQHKKPPQGVKDLAVFAESLPTGLGAARRGDAVVLWGVAPVEPGSSGAEGQEILAYLKEAPESGGGVLTRDLQVKSLTADEFKAAPKAAGKIEDVSKAGKKKGG
;
A
#
# COMPACT_ATOMS: atom_id res chain seq x y z
N MET A 1 42.02 56.89 -45.03
CA MET A 1 42.89 57.26 -43.89
C MET A 1 42.92 56.10 -42.93
N THR A 2 44.13 55.66 -42.63
CA THR A 2 44.56 54.41 -41.98
C THR A 2 44.19 54.34 -40.50
N LEU A 3 43.91 53.13 -39.98
CA LEU A 3 44.45 52.57 -38.73
C LEU A 3 43.92 51.12 -38.59
N ALA A 4 44.69 50.10 -38.97
CA ALA A 4 45.68 49.40 -38.15
C ALA A 4 45.03 48.52 -37.05
N ALA A 5 44.90 47.22 -37.35
CA ALA A 5 44.84 46.15 -36.37
C ALA A 5 46.21 46.00 -35.69
N PRO A 6 46.32 45.32 -34.52
CA PRO A 6 46.63 43.89 -34.63
C PRO A 6 46.09 42.98 -33.49
N ARG A 7 45.68 41.78 -33.94
CA ARG A 7 46.10 40.44 -33.46
C ARG A 7 46.00 40.12 -31.97
N LEU A 8 45.00 39.30 -31.65
CA LEU A 8 45.13 38.08 -30.84
C LEU A 8 44.12 37.08 -31.45
N ALA A 9 44.62 36.16 -32.28
CA ALA A 9 44.88 34.78 -31.87
C ALA A 9 43.60 34.02 -31.50
N ALA A 10 42.97 33.49 -32.57
CA ALA A 10 42.82 32.06 -32.80
C ALA A 10 42.01 31.19 -31.82
N LEU A 11 41.17 30.38 -32.46
CA LEU A 11 40.69 29.04 -32.07
C LEU A 11 39.41 28.96 -31.23
N ALA A 12 38.31 29.10 -31.98
CA ALA A 12 37.07 28.29 -31.98
C ALA A 12 37.26 26.78 -31.63
N PRO A 13 36.19 25.94 -31.60
CA PRO A 13 34.75 26.14 -31.32
C PRO A 13 34.19 25.01 -30.38
N VAL A 14 32.86 24.88 -30.31
CA VAL A 14 32.09 23.68 -29.95
C VAL A 14 31.97 23.35 -28.46
N LEU A 15 31.11 24.11 -27.77
CA LEU A 15 30.45 23.60 -26.56
C LEU A 15 29.31 22.69 -26.99
N ALA A 16 29.64 21.42 -27.24
CA ALA A 16 28.66 20.35 -27.40
C ALA A 16 27.90 20.19 -26.07
N LEU A 17 26.67 20.69 -26.04
CA LEU A 17 25.72 20.45 -24.97
C LEU A 17 25.33 18.97 -25.03
N ALA A 18 26.12 18.15 -24.35
CA ALA A 18 25.81 16.76 -24.08
C ALA A 18 24.47 16.70 -23.34
N LEU A 19 23.42 16.31 -24.06
CA LEU A 19 22.22 15.75 -23.47
C LEU A 19 22.67 14.55 -22.62
N ALA A 20 22.81 14.79 -21.33
CA ALA A 20 22.98 13.76 -20.35
C ALA A 20 21.77 12.83 -20.49
N LEU A 21 22.05 11.59 -20.91
CA LEU A 21 21.11 10.50 -20.78
C LEU A 21 20.68 10.45 -19.32
N ALA A 22 19.42 10.75 -19.06
CA ALA A 22 18.81 10.30 -17.82
C ALA A 22 19.00 8.77 -17.77
N PRO A 23 19.56 8.19 -16.69
CA PRO A 23 19.43 6.76 -16.49
C PRO A 23 17.93 6.48 -16.50
N GLY A 24 17.51 5.61 -17.42
CA GLY A 24 16.14 5.18 -17.53
C GLY A 24 15.63 4.72 -16.18
N CYS A 25 14.53 5.32 -15.75
CA CYS A 25 13.61 4.71 -14.80
C CYS A 25 13.04 3.47 -15.49
N GLY A 26 13.74 2.34 -15.36
CA GLY A 26 13.36 1.05 -15.90
C GLY A 26 13.72 0.03 -14.84
N GLY A 27 12.88 -0.03 -13.80
CA GLY A 27 13.04 -0.94 -12.67
C GLY A 27 13.27 -2.37 -13.14
N ASP A 28 14.14 -3.07 -12.43
CA ASP A 28 14.46 -4.46 -12.65
C ASP A 28 13.18 -5.29 -12.84
N PRO A 29 13.08 -6.09 -13.91
CA PRO A 29 11.96 -6.99 -14.10
C PRO A 29 12.04 -8.07 -13.04
N ASN A 30 11.11 -7.98 -12.08
CA ASN A 30 10.87 -8.91 -10.98
C ASN A 30 11.82 -8.74 -9.77
N PRO A 31 11.50 -7.86 -8.81
CA PRO A 31 12.12 -7.93 -7.50
C PRO A 31 11.95 -9.35 -6.93
N PRO A 32 12.97 -9.88 -6.22
CA PRO A 32 12.87 -11.18 -5.55
C PRO A 32 11.63 -11.20 -4.65
N ASN A 33 11.07 -12.40 -4.44
CA ASN A 33 9.89 -12.68 -3.63
C ASN A 33 10.10 -12.17 -2.18
N SER A 34 9.95 -10.87 -1.97
CA SER A 34 10.29 -10.21 -0.72
C SER A 34 9.07 -10.23 0.20
N PRO A 35 9.27 -10.40 1.52
CA PRO A 35 8.17 -10.33 2.48
C PRO A 35 7.36 -9.03 2.36
N GLU A 36 8.02 -7.92 2.05
CA GLU A 36 7.35 -6.64 1.82
C GLU A 36 6.39 -6.66 0.62
N LEU A 37 6.80 -7.25 -0.51
CA LEU A 37 5.91 -7.35 -1.68
C LEU A 37 4.68 -8.19 -1.36
N TYR A 38 4.87 -9.32 -0.68
CA TYR A 38 3.76 -10.15 -0.22
C TYR A 38 2.82 -9.38 0.72
N ASN A 39 3.38 -8.68 1.69
CA ASN A 39 2.66 -7.89 2.68
C ASN A 39 1.86 -6.75 2.05
N ASN A 40 2.43 -6.05 1.06
CA ASN A 40 1.72 -5.04 0.28
C ASN A 40 0.58 -5.66 -0.53
N THR A 41 0.79 -6.80 -1.19
CA THR A 41 -0.27 -7.52 -1.90
C THR A 41 -1.42 -7.90 -0.97
N VAL A 42 -1.13 -8.44 0.22
CA VAL A 42 -2.15 -8.78 1.23
C VAL A 42 -3.04 -7.58 1.56
N LEU A 43 -2.43 -6.42 1.85
CA LEU A 43 -3.18 -5.23 2.29
C LEU A 43 -3.92 -4.55 1.13
N SER A 44 -3.31 -4.49 -0.06
CA SER A 44 -3.94 -3.96 -1.26
C SER A 44 -5.17 -4.78 -1.65
N GLU A 45 -5.05 -6.12 -1.68
CA GLU A 45 -6.20 -7.00 -1.97
C GLU A 45 -7.32 -6.83 -0.93
N LEU A 46 -6.98 -6.63 0.35
CA LEU A 46 -7.97 -6.32 1.39
C LEU A 46 -8.67 -4.98 1.12
N GLY A 47 -7.93 -3.95 0.74
CA GLY A 47 -8.50 -2.65 0.34
C GLY A 47 -9.47 -2.78 -0.83
N ASP A 48 -9.07 -3.51 -1.87
CA ASP A 48 -9.90 -3.75 -3.05
C ASP A 48 -11.17 -4.52 -2.71
N MET A 49 -11.07 -5.60 -1.92
CA MET A 49 -12.24 -6.37 -1.48
C MET A 49 -13.20 -5.52 -0.64
N ILE A 50 -12.69 -4.78 0.35
CA ILE A 50 -13.52 -3.96 1.24
C ILE A 50 -14.20 -2.83 0.46
N SER A 51 -13.45 -2.13 -0.38
CA SER A 51 -13.97 -1.06 -1.25
C SER A 51 -15.04 -1.58 -2.20
N THR A 52 -14.74 -2.66 -2.92
CA THR A 52 -15.67 -3.29 -3.87
C THR A 52 -16.94 -3.77 -3.17
N TYR A 53 -16.81 -4.47 -2.04
CA TYR A 53 -17.95 -4.91 -1.25
C TYR A 53 -18.82 -3.73 -0.80
N ASN A 54 -18.20 -2.68 -0.26
CA ASN A 54 -18.91 -1.49 0.19
C ASN A 54 -19.64 -0.79 -0.95
N LEU A 55 -19.04 -0.71 -2.14
CA LEU A 55 -19.66 -0.12 -3.32
C LEU A 55 -20.85 -0.94 -3.82
N GLN A 56 -20.74 -2.27 -3.83
CA GLN A 56 -21.77 -3.19 -4.31
C GLN A 56 -22.95 -3.30 -3.33
N HIS A 57 -22.67 -3.40 -2.04
CA HIS A 57 -23.69 -3.66 -1.01
C HIS A 57 -24.16 -2.42 -0.26
N LYS A 58 -23.54 -1.25 -0.50
CA LYS A 58 -23.79 0.03 0.20
C LYS A 58 -23.62 -0.09 1.73
N LYS A 59 -22.81 -1.05 2.17
CA LYS A 59 -22.47 -1.29 3.57
C LYS A 59 -21.08 -1.94 3.67
N PRO A 60 -20.33 -1.68 4.74
CA PRO A 60 -19.04 -2.33 4.94
C PRO A 60 -19.19 -3.82 5.27
N PRO A 61 -18.20 -4.65 4.92
CA PRO A 61 -18.17 -6.05 5.32
C PRO A 61 -18.12 -6.17 6.85
N GLN A 62 -18.89 -7.10 7.40
CA GLN A 62 -19.01 -7.34 8.84
C GLN A 62 -18.07 -8.43 9.35
N GLY A 63 -17.43 -9.15 8.43
CA GLY A 63 -16.47 -10.20 8.74
C GLY A 63 -15.91 -10.86 7.49
N VAL A 64 -15.00 -11.80 7.68
CA VAL A 64 -14.26 -12.43 6.57
C VAL A 64 -15.15 -13.23 5.62
N LYS A 65 -16.32 -13.68 6.09
CA LYS A 65 -17.31 -14.41 5.28
C LYS A 65 -17.92 -13.56 4.18
N ASP A 66 -18.10 -12.26 4.41
CA ASP A 66 -18.64 -11.34 3.42
C ASP A 66 -17.70 -11.19 2.22
N LEU A 67 -16.39 -11.37 2.44
CA LEU A 67 -15.38 -11.31 1.38
C LEU A 67 -15.19 -12.65 0.64
N ALA A 68 -15.93 -13.71 0.98
CA ALA A 68 -15.78 -15.01 0.35
C ALA A 68 -16.06 -15.00 -1.16
N VAL A 69 -16.83 -14.02 -1.65
CA VAL A 69 -17.11 -13.82 -3.07
C VAL A 69 -15.86 -13.50 -3.90
N PHE A 70 -14.79 -13.04 -3.26
CA PHE A 70 -13.52 -12.67 -3.90
C PHE A 70 -12.47 -13.79 -3.83
N ALA A 71 -12.82 -14.98 -3.35
CA ALA A 71 -11.85 -16.05 -3.08
C ALA A 71 -11.04 -16.49 -4.32
N GLU A 72 -11.63 -16.41 -5.50
CA GLU A 72 -10.97 -16.77 -6.76
C GLU A 72 -10.13 -15.62 -7.34
N SER A 73 -10.52 -14.36 -7.07
CA SER A 73 -9.90 -13.17 -7.67
C SER A 73 -8.82 -12.53 -6.80
N LEU A 74 -8.99 -12.55 -5.48
CA LEU A 74 -8.10 -11.92 -4.49
C LEU A 74 -7.80 -12.92 -3.35
N PRO A 75 -7.17 -14.07 -3.67
CA PRO A 75 -6.97 -15.16 -2.73
C PRO A 75 -5.95 -14.84 -1.63
N THR A 76 -5.02 -13.91 -1.86
CA THR A 76 -3.87 -13.65 -0.99
C THR A 76 -4.32 -12.92 0.26
N GLY A 77 -4.98 -11.77 0.10
CA GLY A 77 -5.54 -10.96 1.17
C GLY A 77 -6.64 -11.69 1.92
N LEU A 78 -7.52 -12.41 1.20
CA LEU A 78 -8.58 -13.19 1.83
C LEU A 78 -8.01 -14.33 2.67
N GLY A 79 -6.99 -15.03 2.14
CA GLY A 79 -6.29 -16.08 2.86
C GLY A 79 -5.63 -15.55 4.14
N ALA A 80 -4.94 -14.41 4.07
CA ALA A 80 -4.30 -13.77 5.22
C ALA A 80 -5.32 -13.36 6.30
N ALA A 81 -6.45 -12.76 5.92
CA ALA A 81 -7.52 -12.41 6.85
C ALA A 81 -8.14 -13.65 7.51
N ARG A 82 -8.36 -14.73 6.76
CA ARG A 82 -8.90 -16.00 7.30
C ARG A 82 -7.97 -16.66 8.32
N ARG A 83 -6.66 -16.56 8.11
CA ARG A 83 -5.63 -17.12 9.00
C ARG A 83 -5.31 -16.21 10.20
N GLY A 84 -5.72 -14.94 10.15
CA GLY A 84 -5.33 -13.92 11.13
C GLY A 84 -3.92 -13.38 10.93
N ASP A 85 -3.32 -13.59 9.75
CA ASP A 85 -2.06 -12.94 9.38
C ASP A 85 -2.27 -11.45 9.10
N ALA A 86 -3.46 -11.10 8.61
CA ALA A 86 -3.95 -9.73 8.53
C ALA A 86 -5.18 -9.58 9.43
N VAL A 87 -5.20 -8.51 10.22
CA VAL A 87 -6.29 -8.12 11.10
C VAL A 87 -7.06 -6.98 10.44
N VAL A 88 -8.38 -7.13 10.32
CA VAL A 88 -9.27 -6.12 9.72
C VAL A 88 -10.22 -5.59 10.79
N LEU A 89 -10.45 -4.28 10.78
CA LEU A 89 -11.43 -3.60 11.63
C LEU A 89 -12.78 -3.58 10.89
N TRP A 90 -13.58 -4.62 11.11
CA TRP A 90 -14.83 -4.87 10.40
C TRP A 90 -15.94 -3.87 10.76
N GLY A 91 -16.89 -3.70 9.84
CA GLY A 91 -18.02 -2.80 10.01
C GLY A 91 -17.70 -1.32 9.79
N VAL A 92 -16.52 -1.02 9.25
CA VAL A 92 -16.07 0.34 8.93
C VAL A 92 -16.06 0.52 7.42
N ALA A 93 -16.71 1.59 6.94
CA ALA A 93 -16.66 1.94 5.52
C ALA A 93 -15.34 2.66 5.18
N PRO A 94 -14.72 2.34 4.04
CA PRO A 94 -13.61 3.14 3.52
C PRO A 94 -14.11 4.56 3.21
N VAL A 95 -13.19 5.52 3.26
CA VAL A 95 -13.43 6.90 2.82
C VAL A 95 -12.94 7.07 1.39
N GLU A 96 -13.07 8.28 0.85
CA GLU A 96 -12.55 8.58 -0.49
C GLU A 96 -11.05 8.28 -0.58
N PRO A 97 -10.59 7.57 -1.61
CA PRO A 97 -9.20 7.19 -1.73
C PRO A 97 -8.29 8.42 -1.85
N GLY A 98 -7.23 8.45 -1.05
CA GLY A 98 -6.32 9.61 -0.96
C GLY A 98 -6.86 10.80 -0.17
N SER A 99 -7.98 10.64 0.56
CA SER A 99 -8.50 11.68 1.45
C SER A 99 -7.47 12.04 2.52
N SER A 100 -7.13 13.33 2.62
CA SER A 100 -6.21 13.85 3.64
C SER A 100 -6.89 14.13 5.00
N GLY A 101 -8.17 13.83 5.14
CA GLY A 101 -8.92 14.01 6.39
C GLY A 101 -8.42 13.09 7.51
N ALA A 102 -8.77 13.42 8.76
CA ALA A 102 -8.38 12.63 9.92
C ALA A 102 -8.89 11.17 9.83
N GLU A 103 -10.11 10.98 9.32
CA GLU A 103 -10.69 9.65 9.09
C GLU A 103 -9.90 8.85 8.06
N GLY A 104 -9.34 9.50 7.04
CA GLY A 104 -8.52 8.84 6.01
C GLY A 104 -7.23 8.23 6.55
N GLN A 105 -6.71 8.78 7.64
CA GLN A 105 -5.48 8.31 8.29
C GLN A 105 -5.72 7.18 9.30
N GLU A 106 -6.99 6.85 9.59
CA GLU A 106 -7.32 5.76 10.49
C GLU A 106 -6.92 4.41 9.88
N ILE A 107 -6.31 3.55 10.68
CA ILE A 107 -6.02 2.17 10.29
C ILE A 107 -7.34 1.41 10.13
N LEU A 108 -7.53 0.77 8.98
CA LEU A 108 -8.65 -0.10 8.63
C LEU A 108 -8.25 -1.58 8.69
N ALA A 109 -7.03 -1.92 8.28
CA ALA A 109 -6.46 -3.25 8.43
C ALA A 109 -4.95 -3.18 8.68
N TYR A 110 -4.35 -4.22 9.23
CA TYR A 110 -2.92 -4.27 9.52
C TYR A 110 -2.42 -5.71 9.59
N LEU A 111 -1.12 -5.92 9.36
CA LEU A 111 -0.50 -7.23 9.56
C LEU A 111 -0.36 -7.54 11.04
N LYS A 112 -0.52 -8.81 11.44
CA LYS A 112 -0.47 -9.22 12.86
C LYS A 112 0.80 -8.79 13.61
N GLU A 113 1.90 -8.61 12.89
CA GLU A 113 3.21 -8.19 13.42
C GLU A 113 3.30 -6.68 13.71
N ALA A 114 2.42 -5.86 13.12
CA ALA A 114 2.45 -4.40 13.24
C ALA A 114 2.46 -3.87 14.69
N PRO A 115 1.68 -4.42 15.64
CA PRO A 115 1.70 -3.98 17.03
C PRO A 115 3.01 -4.24 17.76
N GLU A 116 3.77 -5.26 17.35
CA GLU A 116 4.98 -5.73 18.04
C GLU A 116 6.26 -5.21 17.38
N SER A 117 6.36 -5.34 16.06
CA SER A 117 7.56 -5.06 15.28
C SER A 117 7.39 -3.91 14.28
N GLY A 118 6.18 -3.36 14.15
CA GLY A 118 5.82 -2.53 13.01
C GLY A 118 5.52 -3.39 11.77
N GLY A 119 5.15 -2.72 10.68
CA GLY A 119 4.82 -3.38 9.43
C GLY A 119 3.70 -2.66 8.68
N GLY A 120 3.17 -3.38 7.68
CA GLY A 120 2.14 -2.86 6.79
C GLY A 120 0.81 -2.62 7.49
N VAL A 121 0.22 -1.46 7.22
CA VAL A 121 -1.14 -1.06 7.56
C VAL A 121 -1.87 -0.61 6.31
N LEU A 122 -3.17 -0.83 6.27
CA LEU A 122 -4.10 -0.26 5.31
C LEU A 122 -4.90 0.82 6.03
N THR A 123 -4.88 2.05 5.54
CA THR A 123 -5.67 3.16 6.06
C THR A 123 -7.06 3.22 5.41
N ARG A 124 -8.00 3.95 6.01
CA ARG A 124 -9.39 4.04 5.52
C ARG A 124 -9.53 4.71 4.16
N ASP A 125 -8.56 5.53 3.76
CA ASP A 125 -8.41 6.08 2.42
C ASP A 125 -7.80 5.08 1.40
N LEU A 126 -7.76 3.79 1.76
CA LEU A 126 -7.27 2.68 0.93
C LEU A 126 -5.78 2.80 0.55
N GLN A 127 -4.99 3.50 1.36
CA GLN A 127 -3.54 3.54 1.20
C GLN A 127 -2.85 2.49 2.05
N VAL A 128 -1.86 1.80 1.47
CA VAL A 128 -0.97 0.90 2.21
C VAL A 128 0.25 1.70 2.67
N LYS A 129 0.58 1.59 3.96
CA LYS A 129 1.71 2.28 4.59
C LYS A 129 2.48 1.31 5.46
N SER A 130 3.78 1.52 5.63
CA SER A 130 4.56 0.82 6.64
C SER A 130 4.73 1.74 7.84
N LEU A 131 4.41 1.25 9.04
CA LEU A 131 4.57 1.99 10.30
C LEU A 131 5.49 1.20 11.22
N THR A 132 6.31 1.89 12.01
CA THR A 132 6.97 1.29 13.17
C THR A 132 5.96 0.88 14.24
N ALA A 133 6.36 0.04 15.20
CA ALA A 133 5.47 -0.38 16.28
C ALA A 133 4.95 0.81 17.11
N ASP A 134 5.79 1.81 17.35
CA ASP A 134 5.40 3.00 18.13
C ASP A 134 4.46 3.91 17.33
N GLU A 135 4.70 4.08 16.03
CA GLU A 135 3.76 4.78 15.14
C GLU A 135 2.43 4.05 15.05
N PHE A 136 2.42 2.72 14.96
CA PHE A 136 1.19 1.92 14.95
C PHE A 136 0.38 2.10 16.25
N LYS A 137 1.05 2.16 17.40
CA LYS A 137 0.40 2.37 18.70
C LYS A 137 -0.20 3.78 18.82
N ALA A 138 0.46 4.78 18.22
CA ALA A 138 0.00 6.16 18.21
C ALA A 138 -1.06 6.44 17.13
N ALA A 139 -1.08 5.64 16.05
CA ALA A 139 -1.97 5.84 14.93
C ALA A 139 -3.44 5.61 15.32
N PRO A 140 -4.37 6.47 14.84
CA PRO A 140 -5.77 6.27 15.09
C PRO A 140 -6.24 4.99 14.39
N LYS A 141 -7.10 4.21 15.07
CA LYS A 141 -7.68 2.99 14.54
C LYS A 141 -9.15 3.24 14.26
N ALA A 142 -9.64 2.71 13.15
CA ALA A 142 -11.04 2.77 12.85
C ALA A 142 -11.88 2.09 13.95
N ALA A 143 -13.08 2.60 14.21
CA ALA A 143 -13.99 2.11 15.26
C ALA A 143 -14.66 0.75 14.95
N GLY A 144 -13.97 -0.11 14.20
CA GLY A 144 -14.44 -1.42 13.78
C GLY A 144 -14.23 -2.53 14.81
N LYS A 145 -14.80 -3.69 14.50
CA LYS A 145 -14.67 -4.89 15.35
C LYS A 145 -13.61 -5.82 14.77
N ILE A 146 -12.80 -6.42 15.63
CA ILE A 146 -11.86 -7.47 15.24
C ILE A 146 -12.55 -8.83 15.41
N GLU A 147 -12.51 -9.67 14.38
CA GLU A 147 -13.06 -11.02 14.45
C GLU A 147 -12.07 -11.98 15.13
N ASP A 148 -12.57 -12.85 16.01
CA ASP A 148 -11.78 -13.93 16.62
C ASP A 148 -11.60 -15.07 15.62
N VAL A 149 -10.50 -15.02 14.85
CA VAL A 149 -10.19 -16.04 13.83
C VAL A 149 -9.85 -17.41 14.43
N SER A 150 -9.48 -17.47 15.72
CA SER A 150 -9.18 -18.72 16.44
C SER A 150 -10.40 -19.64 16.55
N LYS A 151 -11.62 -19.10 16.57
CA LYS A 151 -12.87 -19.88 16.52
C LYS A 151 -13.21 -20.40 15.13
N ALA A 152 -12.74 -19.75 14.06
CA ALA A 152 -13.05 -20.15 12.68
C ALA A 152 -12.26 -21.40 12.23
N GLY A 153 -11.03 -21.57 12.71
CA GLY A 153 -10.17 -22.72 12.37
C GLY A 153 -10.58 -24.05 13.03
N LYS A 154 -11.40 -24.03 14.10
CA LYS A 154 -11.72 -25.23 14.89
C LYS A 154 -12.78 -26.15 14.27
N LYS A 155 -13.31 -25.84 13.08
CA LYS A 155 -14.41 -26.58 12.43
C LYS A 155 -14.01 -27.42 11.20
N LYS A 156 -12.72 -27.67 10.95
CA LYS A 156 -12.26 -28.53 9.85
C LYS A 156 -11.30 -29.61 10.37
N GLY A 157 -11.87 -30.57 11.09
CA GLY A 157 -11.18 -31.70 11.70
C GLY A 157 -12.19 -32.60 12.38
N GLY A 158 -12.97 -33.31 11.57
CA GLY A 158 -13.98 -34.28 11.98
C GLY A 158 -14.39 -35.11 10.77
#